data_AF-D5RGZ8-F1
#
_entry.id   AF-D5RGZ8-F1
#
_cell.length_a   1.000
_cell.length_b   1.000
_cell.length_c   1.000
_cell.angle_alpha   90.00
_cell.angle_beta   90.00
_cell.angle_gamma   90.00
#
_symmetry.space_group_name_H-M   'P 1'
#
loop_
_entity.id
_entity.type
_entity.pdbx_description
1 polymer ?
#
loop_
_entity_poly.entity_id
_entity_poly.type
_entity_poly.pdbx_seq_one_letter_code
_entity_poly.pdbx_strand_id
1 'polypeptide(L)'
;MDGTLIPPGLGTPRAIAGNTPLLLDQPGQALLVLEGEVELFLVPLEEGRPAGLRRHLFGLGRGALLFGVDGAAEGVGLLAVGHVGTRVAELPAGALAAWGDDPARRDALAGALEGWVQGLSGAMLRPIQPRPRLETLFQPGETAAPAPGRRAGTGRGIAWVRPAMAAFYLDTGEVAAGEILPLSAGAWIEQPQAAPLPSLDTAAALAQGLALPGLAVLHRLMLEILPLNLMLAAADEANRQRARREADQEAGEAALR
;
A
#
# COMPACT_ATOMS: atom_id res chain seq x y z
N MET A 1 -26.37 -10.47 8.46
CA MET A 1 -26.11 -11.38 7.32
C MET A 1 -24.63 -11.68 7.35
N ASP A 2 -24.26 -12.88 7.80
CA ASP A 2 -22.86 -13.31 7.93
C ASP A 2 -22.27 -13.60 6.53
N GLY A 3 -21.96 -12.53 5.80
CA GLY A 3 -21.29 -12.55 4.48
C GLY A 3 -19.80 -12.87 4.58
N THR A 4 -19.44 -13.91 5.33
CA THR A 4 -18.05 -14.31 5.48
C THR A 4 -17.54 -14.83 4.14
N LEU A 5 -16.65 -14.06 3.51
CA LEU A 5 -15.82 -14.46 2.39
C LEU A 5 -15.02 -15.71 2.80
N ILE A 6 -15.47 -16.92 2.45
CA ILE A 6 -14.66 -18.15 2.60
C ILE A 6 -14.24 -18.63 1.20
N PRO A 7 -12.97 -18.43 0.79
CA PRO A 7 -12.39 -18.94 -0.46
C PRO A 7 -12.49 -20.45 -0.63
N PRO A 8 -12.94 -20.95 -1.79
CA PRO A 8 -12.35 -22.17 -2.34
C PRO A 8 -10.82 -22.04 -2.34
N GLY A 9 -10.14 -23.10 -1.92
CA GLY A 9 -8.68 -23.11 -1.80
C GLY A 9 -8.14 -22.41 -0.54
N LEU A 10 -9.01 -22.01 0.40
CA LEU A 10 -8.57 -21.55 1.71
C LEU A 10 -7.84 -22.68 2.43
N GLY A 11 -6.61 -22.40 2.85
CA GLY A 11 -5.78 -23.30 3.64
C GLY A 11 -6.32 -23.50 5.05
N THR A 12 -5.60 -24.31 5.83
CA THR A 12 -5.97 -24.55 7.22
C THR A 12 -5.77 -23.28 8.04
N PRO A 13 -6.79 -22.83 8.81
CA PRO A 13 -6.64 -21.69 9.70
C PRO A 13 -5.47 -21.86 10.68
N ARG A 14 -4.63 -20.84 10.79
CA ARG A 14 -3.49 -20.79 11.72
C ARG A 14 -3.57 -19.54 12.58
N ALA A 15 -3.18 -19.69 13.85
CA ALA A 15 -3.04 -18.56 14.75
C ALA A 15 -1.76 -17.77 14.39
N ILE A 16 -1.84 -16.44 14.49
CA ILE A 16 -0.68 -15.56 14.43
C ILE A 16 -0.75 -14.59 15.62
N ALA A 17 0.41 -14.29 16.21
CA ALA A 17 0.50 -13.43 17.38
C ALA A 17 1.85 -12.68 17.41
N GLY A 18 2.04 -11.80 18.39
CA GLY A 18 3.29 -11.05 18.59
C GLY A 18 4.57 -11.88 18.59
N ASN A 19 4.51 -13.11 19.12
CA ASN A 19 5.62 -14.07 19.19
C ASN A 19 5.66 -15.06 18.02
N THR A 20 4.67 -15.06 17.14
CA THR A 20 4.56 -15.92 15.96
C THR A 20 4.15 -15.09 14.74
N PRO A 21 4.94 -14.05 14.38
CA PRO A 21 4.62 -13.21 13.25
C PRO A 21 4.84 -13.97 11.93
N LEU A 22 4.20 -13.50 10.86
CA LEU A 22 4.37 -14.06 9.52
C LEU A 22 5.02 -13.04 8.59
N LEU A 23 6.13 -13.43 7.96
CA LEU A 23 6.69 -12.68 6.85
C LEU A 23 5.86 -12.94 5.59
N LEU A 24 5.44 -11.90 4.89
CA LEU A 24 4.65 -11.96 3.67
C LEU A 24 5.58 -11.96 2.44
N ASP A 25 6.35 -13.02 2.26
CA ASP A 25 7.42 -13.12 1.23
C ASP A 25 7.04 -13.95 -0.01
N GLN A 26 5.78 -14.36 -0.13
CA GLN A 26 5.29 -15.19 -1.24
C GLN A 26 4.32 -14.38 -2.12
N PRO A 27 4.76 -13.70 -3.20
CA PRO A 27 3.90 -12.87 -4.05
C PRO A 27 2.68 -13.59 -4.65
N GLY A 28 2.77 -14.91 -4.82
CA GLY A 28 1.68 -15.75 -5.30
C GLY A 28 0.65 -16.14 -4.24
N GLN A 29 0.84 -15.73 -2.98
CA GLN A 29 -0.02 -16.07 -1.84
C GLN A 29 -0.66 -14.81 -1.24
N ALA A 30 -1.88 -15.00 -0.74
CA ALA A 30 -2.56 -14.05 0.10
C ALA A 30 -2.95 -14.72 1.43
N LEU A 31 -3.24 -13.89 2.43
CA LEU A 31 -3.85 -14.29 3.69
C LEU A 31 -5.21 -13.64 3.81
N LEU A 32 -6.19 -14.39 4.29
CA LEU A 32 -7.46 -13.87 4.76
C LEU A 32 -7.47 -13.83 6.29
N VAL A 33 -7.82 -12.67 6.87
CA VAL A 33 -8.06 -12.55 8.31
C VAL A 33 -9.43 -13.14 8.65
N LEU A 34 -9.45 -14.27 9.34
CA LEU A 34 -10.68 -14.95 9.73
C LEU A 34 -11.24 -14.40 11.04
N GLU A 35 -10.36 -14.10 11.99
CA GLU A 35 -10.68 -13.60 13.33
C GLU A 35 -9.59 -12.62 13.78
N GLY A 36 -9.97 -11.63 14.60
CA GLY A 36 -9.05 -10.66 15.17
C GLY A 36 -8.58 -9.57 14.20
N GLU A 37 -7.39 -9.05 14.47
CA GLU A 37 -6.73 -7.97 13.73
C GLU A 37 -5.24 -8.28 13.55
N VAL A 38 -4.69 -7.82 12.42
CA VAL A 38 -3.31 -7.97 12.01
C VAL A 38 -2.69 -6.60 11.81
N GLU A 39 -1.56 -6.37 12.46
CA GLU A 39 -0.72 -5.19 12.26
C GLU A 39 0.40 -5.49 11.26
N LEU A 40 0.57 -4.61 10.28
CA LEU A 40 1.63 -4.69 9.26
C LEU A 40 2.81 -3.84 9.65
N PHE A 41 4.00 -4.39 9.49
CA PHE A 41 5.26 -3.70 9.71
C PHE A 41 6.17 -3.83 8.49
N LEU A 42 6.86 -2.75 8.14
CA LEU A 42 8.05 -2.83 7.30
C LEU A 42 9.24 -3.24 8.18
N VAL A 43 10.01 -4.23 7.72
CA VAL A 43 11.19 -4.72 8.42
C VAL A 43 12.37 -4.80 7.44
N PRO A 44 13.60 -4.46 7.87
CA PRO A 44 14.79 -4.85 7.13
C PRO A 44 14.91 -6.37 7.05
N LEU A 45 15.51 -6.86 5.97
CA LEU A 45 15.82 -8.27 5.76
C LEU A 45 17.33 -8.48 5.72
N GLU A 46 17.79 -9.45 6.50
CA GLU A 46 19.15 -10.00 6.42
C GLU A 46 19.02 -11.48 6.08
N GLU A 47 19.64 -11.91 4.97
CA GLU A 47 19.53 -13.30 4.46
C GLU A 47 18.07 -13.78 4.33
N GLY A 48 17.17 -12.88 3.89
CA GLY A 48 15.74 -13.17 3.72
C GLY A 48 14.94 -13.26 5.03
N ARG A 49 15.53 -12.88 6.17
CA ARG A 49 14.86 -12.93 7.49
C ARG A 49 14.72 -11.53 8.08
N PRO A 50 13.62 -11.24 8.80
CA PRO A 50 13.45 -9.97 9.51
C PRO A 50 14.58 -9.71 10.50
N ALA A 51 15.27 -8.59 10.32
CA ALA A 51 16.35 -8.12 11.19
C ALA A 51 16.16 -6.64 11.50
N GLY A 52 16.45 -6.22 12.73
CA GLY A 52 16.38 -4.81 13.14
C GLY A 52 14.98 -4.29 13.50
N LEU A 53 14.82 -2.96 13.38
CA LEU A 53 13.65 -2.25 13.90
C LEU A 53 12.43 -2.40 12.99
N ARG A 54 11.31 -2.83 13.58
CA ARG A 54 10.01 -2.89 12.91
C ARG A 54 9.40 -1.50 12.81
N ARG A 55 9.02 -1.08 11.61
CA ARG A 55 8.26 0.15 11.39
C ARG A 55 6.80 -0.19 11.15
N HIS A 56 5.93 0.22 12.08
CA HIS A 56 4.49 0.05 11.91
C HIS A 56 3.99 0.76 10.64
N LEU A 57 3.13 0.07 9.88
CA LEU A 57 2.48 0.60 8.70
C LEU A 57 0.99 0.82 8.95
N PHE A 58 0.20 -0.22 9.18
CA PHE A 58 -1.25 -0.10 9.38
C PHE A 58 -1.83 -1.43 9.89
N GLY A 59 -3.02 -1.39 10.45
CA GLY A 59 -3.78 -2.55 10.89
C GLY A 59 -4.88 -2.96 9.90
N LEU A 60 -5.22 -4.25 9.87
CA LEU A 60 -6.30 -4.84 9.08
C LEU A 60 -7.06 -5.89 9.92
N GLY A 61 -8.38 -5.75 9.98
CA GLY A 61 -9.27 -6.63 10.75
C GLY A 61 -9.81 -7.83 9.97
N ARG A 62 -10.71 -8.59 10.61
CA ARG A 62 -11.47 -9.68 10.01
C ARG A 62 -12.04 -9.31 8.62
N GLY A 63 -11.90 -10.23 7.68
CA GLY A 63 -12.34 -10.08 6.29
C GLY A 63 -11.31 -9.43 5.38
N ALA A 64 -10.23 -8.86 5.92
CA ALA A 64 -9.18 -8.25 5.12
C ALA A 64 -8.29 -9.30 4.44
N LEU A 65 -7.74 -8.90 3.29
CA LEU A 65 -6.71 -9.64 2.56
C LEU A 65 -5.35 -8.98 2.77
N LEU A 66 -4.33 -9.82 2.97
CA LEU A 66 -2.93 -9.43 2.98
C LEU A 66 -2.24 -10.16 1.85
N PHE A 67 -1.28 -9.52 1.17
CA PHE A 67 -0.60 -10.11 0.02
C PHE A 67 0.89 -10.25 0.29
N GLY A 68 1.46 -11.35 -0.17
CA GLY A 68 2.91 -11.49 -0.21
C GLY A 68 3.56 -10.50 -1.17
N VAL A 69 4.78 -10.09 -0.84
CA VAL A 69 5.61 -9.19 -1.64
C VAL A 69 7.02 -9.73 -1.70
N ASP A 70 7.68 -9.59 -2.84
CA ASP A 70 9.09 -9.95 -2.99
C ASP A 70 9.93 -8.70 -2.81
N GLY A 71 10.41 -8.48 -1.58
CA GLY A 71 11.27 -7.34 -1.23
C GLY A 71 12.71 -7.75 -0.90
N ALA A 72 13.09 -9.00 -1.19
CA ALA A 72 14.38 -9.53 -0.80
C ALA A 72 15.55 -8.78 -1.49
N ALA A 73 15.35 -8.37 -2.74
CA ALA A 73 16.35 -7.59 -3.49
C ALA A 73 16.55 -6.18 -2.92
N GLU A 74 15.50 -5.59 -2.36
CA GLU A 74 15.49 -4.27 -1.72
C GLU A 74 15.89 -4.34 -0.23
N GLY A 75 16.12 -5.55 0.30
CA GLY A 75 16.51 -5.76 1.69
C GLY A 75 15.41 -5.40 2.69
N VAL A 76 14.13 -5.42 2.28
CA VAL A 76 12.98 -5.08 3.12
C VAL A 76 11.82 -6.05 2.93
N GLY A 77 11.00 -6.24 3.95
CA GLY A 77 9.85 -7.14 3.90
C GLY A 77 8.65 -6.62 4.69
N LEU A 78 7.49 -7.23 4.45
CA LEU A 78 6.28 -6.98 5.21
C LEU A 78 6.05 -8.08 6.24
N LEU A 79 6.05 -7.70 7.52
CA LEU A 79 5.80 -8.60 8.64
C LEU A 79 4.39 -8.38 9.17
N ALA A 80 3.56 -9.42 9.10
CA ALA A 80 2.23 -9.47 9.67
C ALA A 80 2.28 -9.97 11.12
N VAL A 81 1.70 -9.21 12.05
CA VAL A 81 1.69 -9.52 13.48
C VAL A 81 0.25 -9.52 13.99
N GLY A 82 -0.22 -10.66 14.50
CA GLY A 82 -1.58 -10.75 15.05
C GLY A 82 -1.68 -10.24 16.49
N HIS A 83 -2.85 -9.71 16.83
CA HIS A 83 -3.29 -9.62 18.22
C HIS A 83 -3.65 -11.00 18.80
N VAL A 84 -3.85 -11.07 20.12
CA VAL A 84 -4.28 -12.32 20.78
C VAL A 84 -5.62 -12.76 20.21
N GLY A 85 -5.70 -14.02 19.77
CA GLY A 85 -6.90 -14.59 19.15
C GLY A 85 -7.00 -14.37 17.63
N THR A 86 -6.00 -13.74 17.00
CA THR A 86 -6.01 -13.56 15.54
C THR A 86 -5.76 -14.88 14.82
N ARG A 87 -6.63 -15.19 13.84
CA ARG A 87 -6.53 -16.35 12.97
C ARG A 87 -6.55 -15.92 11.52
N VAL A 88 -5.63 -16.48 10.74
CA VAL A 88 -5.54 -16.25 9.29
C VAL A 88 -5.57 -17.59 8.56
N ALA A 89 -5.93 -17.55 7.28
CA ALA A 89 -5.73 -18.69 6.40
C ALA A 89 -5.14 -18.23 5.06
N GLU A 90 -4.22 -19.03 4.56
CA GLU A 90 -3.53 -18.80 3.29
C GLU A 90 -4.42 -19.18 2.10
N LEU A 91 -4.23 -18.51 0.98
CA LEU A 91 -4.85 -18.86 -0.29
C LEU A 91 -3.96 -18.41 -1.45
N PRO A 92 -3.94 -19.13 -2.58
CA PRO A 92 -3.28 -18.64 -3.78
C PRO A 92 -3.92 -17.33 -4.23
N ALA A 93 -3.12 -16.29 -4.49
CA ALA A 93 -3.64 -14.98 -4.93
C ALA A 93 -4.45 -15.12 -6.23
N GLY A 94 -4.03 -16.01 -7.14
CA GLY A 94 -4.76 -16.33 -8.37
C GLY A 94 -6.16 -16.92 -8.14
N ALA A 95 -6.44 -17.51 -6.98
CA ALA A 95 -7.79 -17.99 -6.64
C ALA A 95 -8.81 -16.85 -6.51
N LEU A 96 -8.34 -15.61 -6.29
CA LEU A 96 -9.18 -14.41 -6.24
C LEU A 96 -9.76 -14.04 -7.62
N ALA A 97 -9.18 -14.52 -8.73
CA ALA A 97 -9.75 -14.29 -10.06
C ALA A 97 -11.13 -14.94 -10.19
N ALA A 98 -11.26 -16.21 -9.77
CA ALA A 98 -12.52 -16.93 -9.78
C ALA A 98 -13.59 -16.29 -8.87
N TRP A 99 -13.17 -15.49 -7.89
CA TRP A 99 -14.06 -14.71 -7.02
C TRP A 99 -14.57 -13.45 -7.69
N GLY A 100 -13.74 -12.83 -8.53
CA GLY A 100 -14.10 -11.69 -9.34
C GLY A 100 -15.16 -12.03 -10.40
N ASP A 101 -15.36 -13.29 -10.75
CA ASP A 101 -16.36 -13.69 -11.74
C ASP A 101 -17.80 -13.71 -11.19
N ASP A 102 -17.98 -14.00 -9.90
CA ASP A 102 -19.27 -14.00 -9.21
C ASP A 102 -19.63 -12.56 -8.74
N PRO A 103 -20.66 -11.90 -9.33
CA PRO A 103 -21.03 -10.54 -8.97
C PRO A 103 -21.32 -10.35 -7.48
N ALA A 104 -21.92 -11.35 -6.80
CA ALA A 104 -22.26 -11.24 -5.39
C ALA A 104 -21.01 -11.27 -4.48
N ARG A 105 -19.92 -11.89 -4.93
CA ARG A 105 -18.64 -11.96 -4.19
C ARG A 105 -17.70 -10.84 -4.57
N ARG A 106 -17.81 -10.33 -5.80
CA ARG A 106 -16.96 -9.28 -6.35
C ARG A 106 -16.95 -8.04 -5.47
N ASP A 107 -18.10 -7.59 -4.98
CA ASP A 107 -18.18 -6.37 -4.15
C ASP A 107 -17.46 -6.53 -2.81
N ALA A 108 -17.64 -7.67 -2.16
CA ALA A 108 -16.96 -7.97 -0.91
C ALA A 108 -15.44 -8.15 -1.10
N LEU A 109 -15.02 -8.78 -2.19
CA LEU A 109 -13.61 -8.87 -2.58
C LEU A 109 -13.02 -7.49 -2.91
N ALA A 110 -13.78 -6.63 -3.61
CA ALA A 110 -13.37 -5.27 -3.92
C ALA A 110 -13.08 -4.50 -2.63
N GLY A 111 -13.97 -4.54 -1.64
CA GLY A 111 -13.74 -3.90 -0.35
C GLY A 111 -12.49 -4.42 0.38
N ALA A 112 -12.26 -5.74 0.37
CA ALA A 112 -11.07 -6.32 0.98
C ALA A 112 -9.76 -5.89 0.28
N LEU A 113 -9.78 -5.80 -1.06
CA LEU A 113 -8.66 -5.30 -1.86
C LEU A 113 -8.40 -3.81 -1.62
N GLU A 114 -9.47 -3.01 -1.56
CA GLU A 114 -9.36 -1.56 -1.32
C GLU A 114 -8.74 -1.27 0.04
N GLY A 115 -9.07 -2.05 1.08
CA GLY A 115 -8.44 -1.93 2.39
C GLY A 115 -6.92 -2.14 2.34
N TRP A 116 -6.46 -3.16 1.60
CA TRP A 116 -5.04 -3.42 1.40
C TRP A 116 -4.34 -2.29 0.62
N VAL A 117 -4.92 -1.87 -0.51
CA VAL A 117 -4.39 -0.75 -1.33
C VAL A 117 -4.31 0.53 -0.49
N GLN A 118 -5.39 0.87 0.22
CA GLN A 118 -5.46 2.08 1.03
C GLN A 118 -4.42 2.07 2.16
N GLY A 119 -4.21 0.91 2.81
CA GLY A 119 -3.17 0.76 3.83
C GLY A 119 -1.77 1.03 3.29
N LEU A 120 -1.40 0.38 2.17
CA LEU A 120 -0.08 0.56 1.54
C LEU A 120 0.13 1.98 1.01
N SER A 121 -0.83 2.52 0.27
CA SER A 121 -0.73 3.89 -0.24
C SER A 121 -0.70 4.91 0.89
N GLY A 122 -1.50 4.72 1.94
CA GLY A 122 -1.44 5.52 3.15
C GLY A 122 -0.05 5.48 3.80
N ALA A 123 0.59 4.31 3.84
CA ALA A 123 1.94 4.18 4.36
C ALA A 123 2.99 4.96 3.57
N MET A 124 2.92 4.94 2.24
CA MET A 124 3.81 5.72 1.37
C MET A 124 3.56 7.23 1.45
N LEU A 125 2.31 7.64 1.66
CA LEU A 125 1.90 9.04 1.73
C LEU A 125 2.22 9.73 3.06
N ARG A 126 2.30 8.99 4.16
CA ARG A 126 2.51 9.58 5.50
C ARG A 126 3.79 10.42 5.64
N PRO A 127 4.95 9.99 5.12
CA PRO A 127 6.18 10.77 5.22
C PRO A 127 6.21 11.98 4.27
N ILE A 128 5.37 12.01 3.23
CA ILE A 128 5.39 13.07 2.22
C ILE A 128 4.58 14.26 2.73
N GLN A 129 5.30 15.25 3.28
CA GLN A 129 4.71 16.47 3.82
C GLN A 129 5.50 17.73 3.41
N PRO A 130 4.81 18.82 3.03
CA PRO A 130 3.36 18.93 2.85
C PRO A 130 2.87 18.16 1.61
N ARG A 131 1.65 17.63 1.66
CA ARG A 131 1.04 16.99 0.48
C ARG A 131 0.85 18.01 -0.65
N PRO A 132 1.21 17.67 -1.89
CA PRO A 132 1.00 18.56 -3.01
C PRO A 132 -0.50 18.74 -3.29
N ARG A 133 -0.82 19.87 -3.93
CA ARG A 133 -2.15 20.08 -4.47
C ARG A 133 -2.34 19.18 -5.70
N LEU A 134 -3.49 18.54 -5.79
CA LEU A 134 -3.93 17.84 -6.99
C LEU A 134 -4.64 18.83 -7.91
N GLU A 135 -4.11 19.06 -9.10
CA GLU A 135 -4.72 19.96 -10.09
C GLU A 135 -5.86 19.30 -10.85
N THR A 136 -5.83 17.98 -10.99
CA THR A 136 -6.91 17.20 -11.61
C THR A 136 -7.44 16.18 -10.62
N LEU A 137 -8.74 16.23 -10.35
CA LEU A 137 -9.45 15.25 -9.52
C LEU A 137 -10.47 14.51 -10.37
N PHE A 138 -10.55 13.19 -10.21
CA PHE A 138 -11.49 12.33 -10.92
C PHE A 138 -12.06 11.24 -9.99
N GLN A 139 -13.20 10.67 -10.38
CA GLN A 139 -13.79 9.53 -9.70
C GLN A 139 -13.29 8.21 -10.31
N PRO A 140 -13.22 7.12 -9.52
CA PRO A 140 -13.01 5.79 -10.08
C PRO A 140 -14.02 5.48 -11.19
N GLY A 141 -13.54 4.96 -12.32
CA GLY A 141 -14.36 4.69 -13.51
C GLY A 141 -14.44 5.84 -14.51
N GLU A 142 -14.01 7.05 -14.14
CA GLU A 142 -13.93 8.19 -15.07
C GLU A 142 -12.60 8.20 -15.83
N THR A 143 -12.59 8.91 -16.96
CA THR A 143 -11.35 9.23 -17.69
C THR A 143 -10.93 10.65 -17.37
N ALA A 144 -9.75 10.81 -16.79
CA ALA A 144 -9.14 12.12 -16.58
C ALA A 144 -8.33 12.54 -17.81
N ALA A 145 -8.02 13.83 -17.93
CA ALA A 145 -7.13 14.37 -18.95
C ALA A 145 -6.22 15.43 -18.32
N PRO A 146 -5.26 15.03 -17.45
CA PRO A 146 -4.38 15.99 -16.81
C PRO A 146 -3.50 16.70 -17.84
N ALA A 147 -3.23 17.98 -17.58
CA ALA A 147 -2.21 18.70 -18.34
C ALA A 147 -0.81 18.11 -18.05
N PRO A 148 0.15 18.26 -18.96
CA PRO A 148 1.51 17.75 -18.77
C PRO A 148 2.13 18.29 -17.48
N GLY A 149 2.80 17.43 -16.71
CA GLY A 149 3.45 17.81 -15.46
C GLY A 149 2.50 18.24 -14.34
N ARG A 150 1.19 17.93 -14.47
CA ARG A 150 0.19 18.19 -13.42
C ARG A 150 -0.20 16.90 -12.72
N ARG A 151 -0.41 17.01 -11.41
CA ARG A 151 -0.75 15.87 -10.58
C ARG A 151 -2.25 15.60 -10.69
N ALA A 152 -2.56 14.39 -11.11
CA ALA A 152 -3.91 13.86 -11.14
C ALA A 152 -4.09 12.87 -9.99
N GLY A 153 -5.26 12.86 -9.37
CA GLY A 153 -5.58 11.84 -8.38
C GLY A 153 -7.06 11.69 -8.15
N THR A 154 -7.43 10.75 -7.29
CA THR A 154 -8.81 10.61 -6.84
C THR A 154 -9.02 11.26 -5.47
N GLY A 155 -10.18 11.88 -5.28
CA GLY A 155 -10.57 12.46 -3.99
C GLY A 155 -11.12 11.43 -3.00
N ARG A 156 -11.58 10.26 -3.47
CA ARG A 156 -12.19 9.20 -2.66
C ARG A 156 -12.11 7.85 -3.37
N GLY A 157 -12.11 6.77 -2.60
CA GLY A 157 -12.03 5.40 -3.13
C GLY A 157 -10.68 5.09 -3.77
N ILE A 158 -10.65 4.04 -4.59
CA ILE A 158 -9.48 3.59 -5.35
C ILE A 158 -9.81 3.65 -6.84
N ALA A 159 -8.99 4.36 -7.61
CA ALA A 159 -9.10 4.40 -9.06
C ALA A 159 -7.95 3.60 -9.70
N TRP A 160 -8.28 2.57 -10.47
CA TRP A 160 -7.29 1.74 -11.17
C TRP A 160 -6.97 2.38 -12.51
N VAL A 161 -5.86 3.12 -12.56
CA VAL A 161 -5.47 3.91 -13.73
C VAL A 161 -4.53 3.14 -14.64
N ARG A 162 -4.66 3.36 -15.95
CA ARG A 162 -3.74 2.82 -16.96
C ARG A 162 -3.21 3.96 -17.82
N PRO A 163 -1.99 4.47 -17.57
CA PRO A 163 -1.45 5.54 -18.37
C PRO A 163 -1.07 5.02 -19.76
N ALA A 164 -1.35 5.82 -20.80
CA ALA A 164 -1.00 5.49 -22.18
C ALA A 164 0.50 5.62 -22.50
N MET A 165 1.27 6.16 -21.56
CA MET A 165 2.72 6.38 -21.63
C MET A 165 3.32 6.18 -20.24
N ALA A 166 4.65 6.22 -20.13
CA ALA A 166 5.30 6.24 -18.83
C ALA A 166 4.82 7.44 -17.99
N ALA A 167 4.62 7.21 -16.69
CA ALA A 167 4.10 8.20 -15.75
C ALA A 167 4.81 8.06 -14.38
N PHE A 168 4.68 9.08 -13.55
CA PHE A 168 5.26 9.09 -12.21
C PHE A 168 4.18 9.01 -11.14
N TYR A 169 4.25 8.01 -10.28
CA TYR A 169 3.45 7.86 -9.08
C TYR A 169 4.18 8.47 -7.89
N LEU A 170 3.50 9.35 -7.13
CA LEU A 170 4.11 10.07 -6.00
C LEU A 170 5.42 10.78 -6.37
N ASP A 171 5.48 11.34 -7.57
CA ASP A 171 6.60 12.07 -8.18
C ASP A 171 7.86 11.23 -8.55
N THR A 172 8.11 10.12 -7.87
CA THR A 172 9.35 9.34 -8.06
C THR A 172 9.14 7.94 -8.61
N GLY A 173 7.99 7.32 -8.34
CA GLY A 173 7.73 5.94 -8.71
C GLY A 173 7.39 5.79 -10.19
N GLU A 174 8.20 5.07 -10.95
CA GLU A 174 7.94 4.89 -12.39
C GLU A 174 6.85 3.84 -12.65
N VAL A 175 5.85 4.26 -13.43
CA VAL A 175 4.77 3.42 -13.95
C VAL A 175 4.92 3.36 -15.47
N ALA A 176 5.11 2.16 -16.01
CA ALA A 176 5.28 1.99 -17.45
C ALA A 176 3.94 2.17 -18.20
N ALA A 177 4.05 2.50 -19.49
CA ALA A 177 2.90 2.61 -20.36
C ALA A 177 2.09 1.30 -20.37
N GLY A 178 0.78 1.38 -20.16
CA GLY A 178 -0.13 0.23 -20.16
C GLY A 178 -0.17 -0.58 -18.86
N GLU A 179 0.74 -0.34 -17.90
CA GLU A 179 0.61 -0.89 -16.55
C GLU A 179 -0.68 -0.36 -15.90
N ILE A 180 -1.33 -1.20 -15.10
CA ILE A 180 -2.48 -0.79 -14.28
C ILE A 180 -1.95 -0.48 -12.88
N LEU A 181 -2.37 0.63 -12.28
CA LEU A 181 -1.96 1.04 -10.94
C LEU A 181 -3.20 1.43 -10.14
N PRO A 182 -3.44 0.84 -8.96
CA PRO A 182 -4.44 1.35 -8.04
C PRO A 182 -3.98 2.67 -7.41
N LEU A 183 -4.73 3.74 -7.66
CA LEU A 183 -4.51 5.07 -7.13
C LEU A 183 -5.49 5.35 -5.99
N SER A 184 -5.00 5.37 -4.75
CA SER A 184 -5.83 5.66 -3.58
C SER A 184 -6.12 7.15 -3.43
N ALA A 185 -7.14 7.48 -2.66
CA ALA A 185 -7.41 8.86 -2.25
C ALA A 185 -6.16 9.56 -1.69
N GLY A 186 -5.85 10.74 -2.25
CA GLY A 186 -4.70 11.55 -1.85
C GLY A 186 -3.35 11.13 -2.43
N ALA A 187 -3.27 9.97 -3.11
CA ALA A 187 -2.14 9.64 -3.97
C ALA A 187 -2.32 10.30 -5.35
N TRP A 188 -1.21 10.47 -6.07
CA TRP A 188 -1.24 11.12 -7.38
C TRP A 188 -0.34 10.45 -8.40
N ILE A 189 -0.69 10.71 -9.65
CA ILE A 189 0.06 10.34 -10.83
C ILE A 189 0.29 11.59 -11.68
N GLU A 190 1.47 11.68 -12.29
CA GLU A 190 1.86 12.76 -13.19
C GLU A 190 2.28 12.16 -14.53
N GLN A 191 1.78 12.75 -15.63
CA GLN A 191 2.17 12.36 -16.98
C GLN A 191 3.03 13.47 -17.62
N PRO A 192 4.13 13.12 -18.30
CA PRO A 192 5.02 14.11 -18.92
C PRO A 192 4.38 14.77 -20.16
N GLN A 193 3.34 14.17 -20.73
CA GLN A 193 2.58 14.71 -21.86
C GLN A 193 1.08 14.58 -21.61
N ALA A 194 0.30 15.42 -22.29
CA ALA A 194 -1.14 15.41 -22.18
C ALA A 194 -1.69 14.15 -22.85
N ALA A 195 -2.36 13.30 -22.08
CA ALA A 195 -3.03 12.12 -22.59
C ALA A 195 -4.25 11.79 -21.71
N PRO A 196 -5.27 11.13 -22.29
CA PRO A 196 -6.34 10.55 -21.50
C PRO A 196 -5.78 9.53 -20.51
N LEU A 197 -6.28 9.58 -19.29
CA LEU A 197 -5.98 8.66 -18.21
C LEU A 197 -7.29 7.96 -17.81
N PRO A 198 -7.65 6.85 -18.50
CA PRO A 198 -8.81 6.08 -18.13
C PRO A 198 -8.59 5.42 -16.77
N SER A 199 -9.65 5.34 -15.97
CA SER A 199 -9.66 4.62 -14.70
C SER A 199 -10.80 3.64 -14.61
N LEU A 200 -10.63 2.61 -13.79
CA LEU A 200 -11.67 1.67 -13.38
C LEU A 200 -11.91 1.80 -11.86
N ASP A 201 -13.11 1.46 -11.41
CA ASP A 201 -13.30 1.10 -10.01
C ASP A 201 -12.76 -0.32 -9.74
N THR A 202 -12.69 -0.71 -8.46
CA THR A 202 -12.09 -1.99 -8.06
C THR A 202 -12.89 -3.19 -8.55
N ALA A 203 -14.23 -3.10 -8.60
CA ALA A 203 -15.06 -4.18 -9.10
C ALA A 203 -14.83 -4.41 -10.61
N ALA A 204 -14.72 -3.35 -11.40
CA ALA A 204 -14.39 -3.41 -12.81
C ALA A 204 -12.97 -3.92 -13.05
N ALA A 205 -11.99 -3.50 -12.23
CA ALA A 205 -10.61 -4.00 -12.30
C ALA A 205 -10.54 -5.51 -11.99
N LEU A 206 -11.33 -5.99 -11.01
CA LEU A 206 -11.49 -7.42 -10.73
C LEU A 206 -12.10 -8.17 -11.91
N ALA A 207 -13.22 -7.69 -12.43
CA ALA A 207 -13.95 -8.34 -13.53
C ALA A 207 -13.12 -8.44 -14.83
N GLN A 208 -12.18 -7.52 -15.02
CA GLN A 208 -11.27 -7.52 -16.17
C GLN A 208 -9.95 -8.28 -15.91
N GLY A 209 -9.77 -8.88 -14.73
CA GLY A 209 -8.53 -9.58 -14.36
C GLY A 209 -7.32 -8.65 -14.17
N LEU A 210 -7.56 -7.37 -13.90
CA LEU A 210 -6.53 -6.32 -13.81
C LEU A 210 -6.09 -6.01 -12.38
N ALA A 211 -6.86 -6.45 -11.38
CA ALA A 211 -6.58 -6.14 -9.97
C ALA A 211 -5.23 -6.72 -9.50
N LEU A 212 -4.94 -8.00 -9.76
CA LEU A 212 -3.68 -8.62 -9.33
C LEU A 212 -2.45 -8.04 -10.04
N PRO A 213 -2.44 -7.84 -11.37
CA PRO A 213 -1.37 -7.10 -12.03
C PRO A 213 -1.14 -5.70 -11.43
N GLY A 214 -2.21 -4.98 -11.07
CA GLY A 214 -2.05 -3.66 -10.46
C GLY A 214 -1.55 -3.68 -9.03
N LEU A 215 -1.90 -4.70 -8.25
CA LEU A 215 -1.26 -4.91 -6.95
C LEU A 215 0.24 -5.15 -7.10
N ALA A 216 0.67 -5.94 -8.08
CA ALA A 216 2.09 -6.17 -8.31
C ALA A 216 2.86 -4.86 -8.62
N VAL A 217 2.26 -3.95 -9.42
CA VAL A 217 2.82 -2.62 -9.66
C VAL A 217 2.87 -1.80 -8.37
N LEU A 218 1.79 -1.77 -7.57
CA LEU A 218 1.78 -1.07 -6.29
C LEU A 218 2.82 -1.63 -5.31
N HIS A 219 2.99 -2.94 -5.25
CA HIS A 219 3.98 -3.61 -4.38
C HIS A 219 5.41 -3.22 -4.77
N ARG A 220 5.73 -3.27 -6.06
CA ARG A 220 7.02 -2.80 -6.60
C ARG A 220 7.29 -1.35 -6.20
N LEU A 221 6.32 -0.45 -6.44
CA LEU A 221 6.44 0.96 -6.09
C LEU A 221 6.59 1.17 -4.58
N MET A 222 5.91 0.37 -3.76
CA MET A 222 6.04 0.45 -2.30
C MET A 222 7.44 0.08 -1.83
N LEU A 223 8.03 -0.99 -2.38
CA LEU A 223 9.39 -1.43 -2.04
C LEU A 223 10.44 -0.38 -2.46
N GLU A 224 10.20 0.35 -3.54
CA GLU A 224 11.07 1.42 -4.02
C GLU A 224 10.92 2.72 -3.19
N ILE A 225 9.69 3.20 -3.02
CA ILE A 225 9.39 4.54 -2.50
C ILE A 225 9.46 4.57 -0.96
N LEU A 226 8.89 3.55 -0.30
CA LEU A 226 8.67 3.61 1.14
C LEU A 226 9.99 3.64 1.94
N PRO A 227 11.00 2.79 1.67
CA PRO A 227 12.27 2.84 2.39
C PRO A 227 12.98 4.20 2.24
N LEU A 228 13.00 4.75 1.01
CA LEU A 228 13.59 6.05 0.73
C LEU A 228 12.89 7.17 1.52
N ASN A 229 11.56 7.21 1.48
CA ASN A 229 10.77 8.21 2.19
C ASN A 229 10.95 8.12 3.71
N LEU A 230 11.07 6.90 4.26
CA LEU A 230 11.32 6.70 5.69
C LEU A 230 12.74 7.15 6.09
N MET A 231 13.75 6.92 5.24
CA MET A 231 15.11 7.40 5.48
C MET A 231 15.18 8.93 5.47
N LEU A 232 14.56 9.58 4.48
CA LEU A 232 14.49 11.05 4.40
C LEU A 232 13.78 11.64 5.62
N ALA A 233 12.62 11.09 5.99
CA ALA A 233 11.87 11.55 7.17
C ALA A 233 12.65 11.38 8.48
N ALA A 234 13.42 10.30 8.62
CA ALA A 234 14.28 10.09 9.79
C ALA A 234 15.44 11.12 9.85
N ALA A 235 16.05 11.45 8.71
CA ALA A 235 17.09 12.48 8.62
C ALA A 235 16.53 13.87 8.98
N ASP A 236 15.37 14.23 8.44
CA ASP A 236 14.70 15.50 8.76
C ASP A 236 14.35 15.62 10.25
N GLU A 237 13.84 14.55 10.86
CA GLU A 237 13.54 14.53 12.29
C GLU A 237 14.81 14.66 13.14
N ALA A 238 15.90 13.99 12.76
CA ALA A 238 17.18 14.13 13.45
C ALA A 238 17.71 15.59 13.36
N ASN A 239 17.59 16.22 12.20
CA ASN A 239 17.98 17.62 12.01
C ASN A 239 17.10 18.56 12.86
N ARG A 240 15.79 18.35 12.90
CA ARG A 240 14.87 19.11 13.78
C ARG A 240 15.24 18.98 15.25
N GLN A 241 15.58 17.77 15.71
CA GLN A 241 15.98 17.54 17.10
C GLN A 241 17.31 18.22 17.45
N ARG A 242 18.28 18.23 16.52
CA ARG A 242 19.56 18.95 16.71
C ARG A 242 19.34 20.45 16.83
N ALA A 243 18.60 21.06 15.90
CA ALA A 243 18.31 22.49 15.92
C ALA A 243 17.59 22.94 17.20
N ARG A 244 16.67 22.12 17.74
CA ARG A 244 16.01 22.39 19.03
C ARG A 244 17.01 22.38 20.20
N ARG A 245 17.91 21.39 20.25
CA ARG A 245 18.92 21.30 21.31
C ARG A 245 19.89 22.48 21.29
N GLU A 246 20.30 22.91 20.11
CA GLU A 246 21.16 24.08 19.92
C GLU A 246 20.47 25.36 20.41
N ALA A 247 19.20 25.57 20.02
CA ALA A 247 18.42 26.71 20.49
C ALA A 247 18.18 26.70 22.03
N ASP A 248 17.92 25.52 22.61
CA ASP A 248 17.75 25.37 24.06
C ASP A 248 19.05 25.66 24.82
N GLN A 249 20.21 25.26 24.27
CA GLN A 249 21.53 25.55 24.82
C GLN A 249 21.83 27.06 24.78
N GLU A 250 21.62 27.70 23.63
CA GLU A 250 21.82 29.15 23.47
C GLU A 250 20.92 29.97 24.42
N ALA A 251 19.66 29.56 24.58
CA ALA A 251 18.74 30.19 25.51
C ALA A 251 19.18 30.03 26.98
N GLY A 252 19.70 28.85 27.35
CA GLY A 252 20.26 28.60 28.67
C GLY A 252 21.50 29.43 28.98
N GLU A 253 22.42 29.56 28.01
CA GLU A 253 23.62 30.39 28.14
C GLU A 253 23.29 31.89 28.23
N ALA A 254 22.28 32.35 27.49
CA ALA A 254 21.82 33.74 27.54
C ALA A 254 21.14 34.09 28.88
N ALA A 255 20.43 33.15 29.50
CA ALA A 255 19.78 33.36 30.80
C ALA A 255 20.76 33.41 31.99
N LEU A 256 22.01 32.98 31.79
CA LEU A 256 23.07 33.00 32.80
C LEU A 256 23.98 34.24 32.73
N ARG A 257 23.74 35.15 31.77
CA ARG A 257 24.42 36.45 31.65
C ARG A 257 23.54 37.57 32.20
#